data_AF-A0A5S4FII6-F1
#
_entry.id   AF-A0A5S4FII6-F1
#
_cell.length_a   1.000
_cell.length_b   1.000
_cell.length_c   1.000
_cell.angle_alpha   90.00
_cell.angle_beta   90.00
_cell.angle_gamma   90.00
#
_symmetry.space_group_name_H-M   'P 1'
#
loop_
_entity.id
_entity.type
_entity.pdbx_description
1 polymer ?
#
loop_
_entity_poly.entity_id
_entity_poly.type
_entity_poly.pdbx_seq_one_letter_code
_entity_poly.pdbx_strand_id
1 'polypeptide(L)'
;MTAATRITVRGDSPYDVVVGTGVLAELSTLLKPGVRTVAVIRPETLPGLSQPVCAALSDGGYDVVELPVPDGEQAKTVEVAAGLWSALGRHGVTRTDAVVGVGGGATTDLAGFVAGTWLRGVQVVLVPTTLLAMVDAAVGGKNGIDTPEGKNLVGTFLPPAGVLCELSTLDGMPRQDYVAGLAEIIKGGFIADPEILRLIEEDPEA
;
A
#
# COMPACT_ATOMS: atom_id res chain seq x y z
N MET A 1 -6.02 5.81 23.34
CA MET A 1 -7.03 5.59 22.29
C MET A 1 -6.50 6.27 21.05
N THR A 2 -6.05 5.51 20.06
CA THR A 2 -5.63 6.05 18.76
C THR A 2 -6.89 6.56 18.07
N ALA A 3 -6.93 7.85 17.71
CA ALA A 3 -8.07 8.46 17.03
C ALA A 3 -7.99 8.11 15.53
N ALA A 4 -8.16 6.82 15.21
CA ALA A 4 -8.19 6.36 13.83
C ALA A 4 -9.52 6.74 13.18
N THR A 5 -9.46 7.32 11.98
CA THR A 5 -10.61 7.54 11.11
C THR A 5 -10.73 6.37 10.15
N ARG A 6 -11.93 5.80 10.03
CA ARG A 6 -12.20 4.66 9.15
C ARG A 6 -13.12 5.08 8.01
N ILE A 7 -12.66 4.87 6.79
CA ILE A 7 -13.38 5.23 5.55
C ILE A 7 -13.66 3.93 4.80
N THR A 8 -14.92 3.55 4.71
CA THR A 8 -15.33 2.34 3.97
C THR A 8 -15.44 2.62 2.48
N VAL A 9 -14.60 1.98 1.69
CA VAL A 9 -14.71 1.96 0.23
C VAL A 9 -15.76 0.93 -0.16
N ARG A 10 -16.82 1.40 -0.83
CA ARG A 10 -17.94 0.57 -1.26
C ARG A 10 -17.65 -0.08 -2.62
N GLY A 11 -18.32 -1.19 -2.90
CA GLY A 11 -18.22 -1.91 -4.17
C GLY A 11 -18.56 -3.39 -3.99
N ASP A 12 -18.23 -4.21 -4.98
CA ASP A 12 -18.47 -5.67 -4.94
C ASP A 12 -17.61 -6.39 -3.89
N SER A 13 -16.48 -5.78 -3.50
CA SER A 13 -15.60 -6.24 -2.44
C SER A 13 -15.22 -5.04 -1.57
N PRO A 14 -16.05 -4.70 -0.57
CA PRO A 14 -15.81 -3.54 0.29
C PRO A 14 -14.61 -3.79 1.20
N TYR A 15 -13.89 -2.71 1.50
CA TYR A 15 -12.76 -2.70 2.42
C TYR A 15 -12.67 -1.33 3.10
N ASP A 16 -11.93 -1.28 4.20
CA ASP A 16 -11.71 -0.05 4.94
C ASP A 16 -10.32 0.54 4.65
N VAL A 17 -10.28 1.86 4.53
CA VAL A 17 -9.09 2.68 4.64
C VAL A 17 -9.06 3.24 6.06
N VAL A 18 -8.04 2.89 6.83
CA VAL A 18 -7.87 3.32 8.22
C VAL A 18 -6.75 4.34 8.27
N VAL A 19 -7.07 5.56 8.69
CA VAL A 19 -6.15 6.71 8.71
C VAL A 19 -5.93 7.15 10.15
N GLY A 20 -4.69 7.26 10.58
CA GLY A 20 -4.37 7.74 11.92
C GLY A 20 -2.96 7.40 12.36
N THR A 21 -2.67 7.64 13.63
CA THR A 21 -1.40 7.24 14.26
C THR A 21 -1.57 5.94 15.04
N GLY A 22 -0.63 5.01 14.91
CA GLY A 22 -0.66 3.69 15.56
C GLY A 22 -1.63 2.70 14.93
N VAL A 23 -2.02 2.90 13.68
CA VAL A 23 -3.01 2.05 12.97
C VAL A 23 -2.41 0.71 12.53
N LEU A 24 -1.08 0.57 12.50
CA LEU A 24 -0.41 -0.70 12.21
C LEU A 24 -0.78 -1.81 13.19
N ALA A 25 -1.24 -1.47 14.40
CA ALA A 25 -1.76 -2.44 15.37
C ALA A 25 -2.99 -3.21 14.85
N GLU A 26 -3.69 -2.68 13.85
CA GLU A 26 -4.86 -3.32 13.23
C GLU A 26 -4.49 -4.30 12.10
N LEU A 27 -3.22 -4.38 11.71
CA LEU A 27 -2.79 -5.15 10.54
C LEU A 27 -3.17 -6.63 10.60
N SER A 28 -2.99 -7.28 11.75
CA SER A 28 -3.37 -8.68 11.95
C SER A 28 -4.88 -8.90 11.83
N THR A 29 -5.70 -7.89 12.13
CA THR A 29 -7.17 -7.97 12.04
C THR A 29 -7.67 -7.94 10.60
N LEU A 30 -6.86 -7.46 9.66
CA LEU A 30 -7.17 -7.43 8.23
C LEU A 30 -6.84 -8.76 7.52
N LEU A 31 -6.08 -9.64 8.17
CA LEU A 31 -5.66 -10.91 7.60
C LEU A 31 -6.70 -12.00 7.87
N LYS A 32 -7.04 -12.77 6.83
CA LYS A 32 -8.03 -13.85 6.95
C LYS A 32 -7.56 -14.94 7.91
N PRO A 33 -8.48 -15.63 8.61
CA PRO A 33 -8.15 -16.82 9.37
C PRO A 33 -7.41 -17.85 8.51
N GLY A 34 -6.32 -18.43 9.04
CA GLY A 34 -5.52 -19.45 8.36
C GLY A 34 -4.32 -18.90 7.57
N VAL A 35 -4.14 -17.58 7.46
CA VAL A 35 -2.86 -17.00 7.02
C VAL A 35 -1.76 -17.46 7.95
N ARG A 36 -0.68 -17.97 7.38
CA ARG A 36 0.53 -18.36 8.12
C ARG A 36 1.72 -17.52 7.71
N THR A 37 1.94 -17.41 6.41
CA THR A 37 3.05 -16.64 5.85
C THR A 37 2.54 -15.31 5.30
N VAL A 38 3.28 -14.24 5.57
CA VAL A 38 3.00 -12.90 5.04
C VAL A 38 4.23 -12.40 4.29
N ALA A 39 4.10 -12.25 2.97
CA ALA A 39 5.14 -11.69 2.12
C ALA A 39 5.05 -10.16 2.14
N VAL A 40 6.05 -9.50 2.73
CA VAL A 40 6.13 -8.04 2.85
C VAL A 40 6.97 -7.49 1.70
N ILE A 41 6.32 -6.90 0.70
CA ILE A 41 6.97 -6.23 -0.42
C ILE A 41 7.26 -4.78 -0.01
N ARG A 42 8.53 -4.38 -0.06
CA ARG A 42 8.98 -3.08 0.46
C ARG A 42 10.11 -2.47 -0.36
N PRO A 43 10.29 -1.13 -0.37
CA PRO A 43 11.49 -0.50 -0.92
C PRO A 43 12.76 -1.03 -0.23
N GLU A 44 13.82 -1.18 -1.00
CA GLU A 44 15.10 -1.69 -0.50
C GLU A 44 15.81 -0.68 0.42
N THR A 45 15.75 0.61 0.10
CA THR A 45 16.54 1.64 0.80
C THR A 45 15.87 2.23 2.03
N LEU A 46 14.59 1.92 2.28
CA LEU A 46 13.81 2.48 3.38
C LEU A 46 13.30 1.40 4.35
N PRO A 47 14.17 0.55 4.92
CA PRO A 47 13.75 -0.52 5.83
C PRO A 47 13.08 0.02 7.10
N GLY A 48 13.38 1.25 7.52
CA GLY A 48 12.75 1.88 8.68
C GLY A 48 11.24 2.09 8.54
N LEU A 49 10.72 2.20 7.31
CA LEU A 49 9.28 2.31 7.06
C LEU A 49 8.56 0.96 7.15
N SER A 50 9.24 -0.14 6.83
CA SER A 50 8.68 -1.49 6.84
C SER A 50 8.93 -2.24 8.14
N GLN A 51 9.97 -1.90 8.90
CA GLN A 51 10.32 -2.56 10.16
C GLN A 51 9.14 -2.61 11.16
N PRO A 52 8.40 -1.52 11.40
CA PRO A 52 7.22 -1.56 12.27
C PRO A 52 6.12 -2.51 11.75
N VAL A 53 5.96 -2.61 10.43
CA VAL A 53 5.00 -3.52 9.79
C VAL A 53 5.42 -4.97 10.00
N CYS A 54 6.68 -5.30 9.73
CA CYS A 54 7.22 -6.64 9.95
C CYS A 54 7.11 -7.05 11.43
N ALA A 55 7.45 -6.14 12.35
CA ALA A 55 7.33 -6.39 13.79
C ALA A 55 5.87 -6.67 14.20
N ALA A 56 4.91 -5.84 13.76
CA ALA A 56 3.49 -6.04 14.05
C ALA A 56 2.97 -7.39 13.53
N LEU A 57 3.44 -7.85 12.37
CA LEU A 57 3.11 -9.17 11.83
C LEU A 57 3.75 -10.30 12.63
N SER A 58 5.04 -10.20 12.96
CA SER A 58 5.73 -11.20 13.78
C SER A 58 5.13 -11.33 15.17
N ASP A 59 4.78 -10.21 15.82
CA ASP A 59 4.09 -10.18 17.12
C ASP A 59 2.68 -10.79 17.01
N GLY A 60 2.05 -10.69 15.84
CA GLY A 60 0.80 -11.38 15.50
C GLY A 60 0.95 -12.89 15.25
N GLY A 61 2.16 -13.43 15.28
CA GLY A 61 2.45 -14.85 15.11
C GLY A 61 2.57 -15.32 13.66
N TYR A 62 2.73 -14.40 12.70
CA TYR A 62 2.93 -14.74 11.30
C TYR A 62 4.39 -15.01 10.96
N ASP A 63 4.62 -15.91 10.00
CA ASP A 63 5.93 -16.09 9.35
C ASP A 63 6.13 -14.98 8.32
N VAL A 64 7.03 -14.04 8.60
CA VAL A 64 7.22 -12.83 7.80
C VAL A 64 8.36 -13.03 6.80
N VAL A 65 8.04 -12.91 5.52
CA VAL A 65 9.02 -12.97 4.43
C VAL A 65 9.18 -11.58 3.83
N GLU A 66 10.31 -10.94 4.10
CA GLU A 66 10.64 -9.63 3.50
C GLU A 66 11.13 -9.78 2.06
N LEU A 67 10.53 -9.01 1.15
CA LEU A 67 10.84 -8.98 -0.27
C LEU A 67 11.21 -7.54 -0.66
N PRO A 68 12.50 -7.17 -0.59
CA PRO A 68 12.95 -5.86 -1.03
C PRO A 68 12.80 -5.71 -2.55
N VAL A 69 12.40 -4.52 -2.99
CA VAL A 69 12.31 -4.13 -4.41
C VAL A 69 13.02 -2.80 -4.63
N PRO A 70 13.41 -2.47 -5.88
CA PRO A 70 13.95 -1.14 -6.20
C PRO A 70 13.01 -0.02 -5.76
N ASP A 71 13.56 1.16 -5.51
CA ASP A 71 12.75 2.29 -5.06
C ASP A 71 11.98 2.95 -6.20
N GLY A 72 10.80 3.48 -5.85
CA GLY A 72 9.97 4.25 -6.77
C GLY A 72 9.60 3.48 -8.04
N GLU A 73 9.57 4.20 -9.17
CA GLU A 73 9.11 3.66 -10.45
C GLU A 73 9.97 2.50 -10.98
N GLN A 74 11.22 2.36 -10.51
CA GLN A 74 12.07 1.23 -10.89
C GLN A 74 11.54 -0.11 -10.37
N ALA A 75 10.66 -0.08 -9.37
CA ALA A 75 9.97 -1.27 -8.89
C ALA A 75 8.97 -1.82 -9.92
N LYS A 76 8.41 -0.95 -10.77
CA LYS A 76 7.25 -1.26 -11.60
C LYS A 76 7.63 -1.92 -12.92
N THR A 77 8.49 -2.92 -12.91
CA THR A 77 8.82 -3.68 -14.14
C THR A 77 8.36 -5.13 -14.04
N VAL A 78 8.17 -5.75 -15.21
CA VAL A 78 7.81 -7.17 -15.28
C VAL A 78 8.91 -8.07 -14.71
N GLU A 79 10.17 -7.65 -14.81
CA GLU A 79 11.32 -8.37 -14.26
C GLU A 79 11.28 -8.39 -12.74
N VAL A 80 10.96 -7.26 -12.09
CA VAL A 80 10.78 -7.19 -10.64
C VAL A 80 9.60 -8.06 -10.21
N ALA A 81 8.46 -7.97 -10.91
CA ALA A 81 7.29 -8.82 -10.64
C ALA A 81 7.62 -10.32 -10.78
N ALA A 82 8.37 -10.71 -11.82
CA ALA A 82 8.81 -12.08 -12.04
C ALA A 82 9.75 -12.57 -10.93
N GLY A 83 10.67 -11.71 -10.47
CA GLY A 83 11.52 -11.98 -9.32
C GLY A 83 10.71 -12.24 -8.05
N LEU A 84 9.68 -11.43 -7.81
CA LEU A 84 8.76 -11.60 -6.68
C LEU A 84 7.97 -12.91 -6.77
N TRP A 85 7.39 -13.25 -7.92
CA TRP A 85 6.70 -14.56 -8.10
C TRP A 85 7.64 -15.74 -7.83
N SER A 86 8.90 -15.64 -8.31
CA SER A 86 9.91 -16.65 -8.05
C SER A 86 10.22 -16.79 -6.55
N ALA A 87 10.31 -15.66 -5.83
CA ALA A 87 10.51 -15.64 -4.39
C ALA A 87 9.32 -16.24 -3.63
N LEU A 88 8.09 -15.85 -3.96
CA LEU A 88 6.86 -16.42 -3.39
C LEU A 88 6.84 -17.95 -3.54
N GLY A 89 7.24 -18.46 -4.72
CA GLY A 89 7.37 -19.90 -4.96
C GLY A 89 8.42 -20.58 -4.09
N ARG A 90 9.60 -19.97 -3.91
CA ARG A 90 10.66 -20.50 -3.03
C ARG A 90 10.27 -20.53 -1.56
N HIS A 91 9.53 -19.52 -1.11
CA HIS A 91 9.02 -19.44 0.26
C HIS A 91 7.72 -20.24 0.46
N GLY A 92 7.21 -20.91 -0.58
CA GLY A 92 6.02 -21.75 -0.48
C GLY A 92 4.74 -20.98 -0.18
N VAL A 93 4.66 -19.69 -0.55
CA VAL A 93 3.47 -18.86 -0.32
C VAL A 93 2.27 -19.43 -1.07
N THR A 94 1.22 -19.78 -0.34
CA THR A 94 0.03 -20.47 -0.86
C THR A 94 -1.15 -19.52 -1.06
N ARG A 95 -2.29 -20.05 -1.51
CA ARG A 95 -3.53 -19.28 -1.70
C ARG A 95 -4.16 -18.76 -0.41
N THR A 96 -3.82 -19.35 0.74
CA THR A 96 -4.33 -18.93 2.05
C THR A 96 -3.47 -17.88 2.72
N ASP A 97 -2.26 -17.65 2.20
CA ASP A 97 -1.30 -16.68 2.71
C ASP A 97 -1.63 -15.26 2.18
N ALA A 98 -0.78 -14.29 2.52
CA ALA A 98 -1.02 -12.89 2.24
C ALA A 98 0.21 -12.16 1.71
N VAL A 99 -0.04 -11.10 0.96
CA VAL A 99 0.94 -10.08 0.60
C VAL A 99 0.64 -8.80 1.39
N VAL A 100 1.68 -8.13 1.89
CA VAL A 100 1.58 -6.77 2.44
C VAL A 100 2.50 -5.88 1.63
N GLY A 101 1.94 -4.86 0.96
CA GLY A 101 2.72 -3.86 0.24
C GLY A 101 2.99 -2.65 1.13
N VAL A 102 4.25 -2.34 1.41
CA VAL A 102 4.65 -1.20 2.25
C VAL A 102 5.50 -0.25 1.42
N GLY A 103 5.07 1.00 1.26
CA GLY A 103 5.84 2.00 0.51
C GLY A 103 4.98 3.05 -0.17
N GLY A 104 5.58 3.78 -1.11
CA GLY A 104 4.84 4.71 -1.97
C GLY A 104 4.02 4.01 -3.06
N GLY A 105 3.40 4.81 -3.94
CA GLY A 105 2.44 4.33 -4.94
C GLY A 105 3.00 3.22 -5.86
N ALA A 106 4.27 3.34 -6.25
CA ALA A 106 4.92 2.34 -7.09
C ALA A 106 5.05 0.96 -6.40
N THR A 107 5.40 0.95 -5.11
CA THR A 107 5.51 -0.29 -4.34
C THR A 107 4.13 -0.89 -4.07
N THR A 108 3.13 -0.07 -3.75
CA THR A 108 1.76 -0.57 -3.51
C THR A 108 1.13 -1.12 -4.79
N ASP A 109 1.34 -0.47 -5.93
CA ASP A 109 0.87 -0.96 -7.25
C ASP A 109 1.51 -2.30 -7.60
N LEU A 110 2.84 -2.40 -7.46
CA LEU A 110 3.56 -3.64 -7.70
C LEU A 110 3.07 -4.76 -6.78
N ALA A 111 2.93 -4.48 -5.48
CA ALA A 111 2.47 -5.46 -4.50
C ALA A 111 1.05 -5.97 -4.81
N GLY A 112 0.14 -5.06 -5.14
CA GLY A 112 -1.21 -5.41 -5.55
C GLY A 112 -1.24 -6.22 -6.86
N PHE A 113 -0.40 -5.87 -7.83
CA PHE A 113 -0.31 -6.60 -9.10
C PHE A 113 0.24 -8.02 -8.89
N VAL A 114 1.30 -8.15 -8.09
CA VAL A 114 1.89 -9.45 -7.72
C VAL A 114 0.88 -10.29 -6.96
N ALA A 115 0.15 -9.72 -6.01
CA ALA A 115 -0.90 -10.43 -5.28
C ALA A 115 -2.07 -10.88 -6.18
N GLY A 116 -2.50 -10.04 -7.12
CA GLY A 116 -3.57 -10.36 -8.07
C GLY A 116 -3.21 -11.43 -9.10
N THR A 117 -1.92 -11.58 -9.40
CA THR A 117 -1.42 -12.53 -10.41
C THR A 117 -0.87 -13.82 -9.79
N TRP A 118 -0.36 -13.77 -8.56
CA TRP A 118 0.13 -14.95 -7.85
C TRP A 118 -1.01 -15.92 -7.54
N LEU A 119 -0.89 -17.17 -8.00
CA LEU A 119 -1.90 -18.23 -7.85
C LEU A 119 -3.33 -17.80 -8.25
N ARG A 120 -3.44 -16.86 -9.20
CA ARG A 120 -4.69 -16.22 -9.67
C ARG A 120 -5.40 -15.37 -8.61
N GLY A 121 -4.66 -14.81 -7.68
CA GLY A 121 -5.17 -13.96 -6.62
C GLY A 121 -4.90 -14.53 -5.23
N VAL A 122 -4.21 -13.74 -4.41
CA VAL A 122 -4.11 -13.89 -2.97
C VAL A 122 -4.55 -12.59 -2.29
N GLN A 123 -4.83 -12.63 -1.00
CA GLN A 123 -5.20 -11.41 -0.27
C GLN A 123 -4.00 -10.45 -0.21
N VAL A 124 -4.29 -9.14 -0.27
CA VAL A 124 -3.29 -8.08 -0.13
C VAL A 124 -3.77 -7.03 0.86
N VAL A 125 -2.88 -6.56 1.73
CA VAL A 125 -3.08 -5.36 2.54
C VAL A 125 -2.06 -4.32 2.10
N LEU A 126 -2.47 -3.06 2.01
CA LEU A 126 -1.59 -1.97 1.60
C LEU A 126 -1.30 -1.06 2.80
N VAL A 127 -0.02 -0.73 2.97
CA VAL A 127 0.47 0.22 3.97
C VAL A 127 1.20 1.34 3.22
N PRO A 128 0.46 2.31 2.64
CA PRO A 128 1.06 3.42 1.93
C PRO A 128 1.87 4.31 2.88
N THR A 129 3.06 4.71 2.45
CA THR A 129 3.99 5.54 3.24
C THR A 129 4.27 6.89 2.58
N THR A 130 3.63 7.17 1.44
CA THR A 130 3.65 8.50 0.82
C THR A 130 2.26 9.13 0.84
N LEU A 131 2.17 10.46 0.94
CA LEU A 131 0.88 11.14 0.95
C LEU A 131 0.10 10.84 -0.34
N LEU A 132 0.79 10.91 -1.48
CA LEU A 132 0.25 10.52 -2.78
C LEU A 132 -0.33 9.09 -2.78
N ALA A 133 0.36 8.13 -2.17
CA ALA A 133 -0.12 6.76 -2.11
C ALA A 133 -1.35 6.63 -1.19
N MET A 134 -1.38 7.37 -0.07
CA MET A 134 -2.51 7.35 0.86
C MET A 134 -3.81 7.89 0.25
N VAL A 135 -3.71 8.90 -0.62
CA VAL A 135 -4.88 9.62 -1.17
C VAL A 135 -5.30 9.19 -2.58
N ASP A 136 -4.45 8.42 -3.28
CA ASP A 136 -4.71 7.97 -4.65
C ASP A 136 -4.35 6.49 -4.85
N ALA A 137 -3.06 6.15 -4.92
CA ALA A 137 -2.62 4.84 -5.42
C ALA A 137 -3.10 3.64 -4.59
N ALA A 138 -3.17 3.74 -3.25
CA ALA A 138 -3.59 2.63 -2.41
C ALA A 138 -5.12 2.41 -2.41
N VAL A 139 -5.90 3.33 -2.99
CA VAL A 139 -7.35 3.31 -2.98
C VAL A 139 -7.91 3.01 -4.38
N GLY A 140 -8.83 2.06 -4.46
CA GLY A 140 -9.55 1.70 -5.68
C GLY A 140 -9.11 0.37 -6.32
N GLY A 141 -8.04 -0.25 -5.82
CA GLY A 141 -7.61 -1.59 -6.25
C GLY A 141 -7.05 -1.66 -7.67
N LYS A 142 -6.67 -0.51 -8.24
CA LYS A 142 -5.94 -0.44 -9.52
C LYS A 142 -4.48 -0.73 -9.24
N ASN A 143 -3.98 -1.83 -9.77
CA ASN A 143 -2.59 -2.23 -9.59
C ASN A 143 -1.94 -2.39 -10.96
N GLY A 144 -0.66 -2.05 -11.10
CA GLY A 144 -0.01 -2.10 -12.40
C GLY A 144 1.50 -2.11 -12.38
N ILE A 145 2.06 -2.52 -13.51
CA ILE A 145 3.47 -2.40 -13.85
C ILE A 145 3.61 -1.64 -15.16
N ASP A 146 4.81 -1.13 -15.38
CA ASP A 146 5.19 -0.40 -16.59
C ASP A 146 5.82 -1.38 -17.59
N THR A 147 5.60 -1.08 -18.87
CA THR A 147 6.29 -1.73 -19.99
C THR A 147 7.06 -0.68 -20.79
N PRO A 148 7.96 -1.07 -21.71
CA PRO A 148 8.63 -0.11 -22.60
C PRO A 148 7.65 0.78 -23.39
N GLU A 149 6.45 0.29 -23.65
CA GLU A 149 5.40 0.98 -24.41
C GLU A 149 4.59 1.98 -23.58
N GLY A 150 4.66 1.92 -22.25
CA GLY A 150 3.99 2.89 -21.39
C GLY A 150 3.79 2.44 -19.95
N LYS A 151 3.43 3.42 -19.12
CA LYS A 151 3.17 3.22 -17.70
C LYS A 151 1.76 2.69 -17.45
N ASN A 152 1.62 1.81 -16.46
CA ASN A 152 0.33 1.30 -15.99
C ASN A 152 -0.57 0.67 -17.06
N LEU A 153 -0.02 0.26 -18.23
CA LEU A 153 -0.81 -0.36 -19.29
C LEU A 153 -1.13 -1.82 -18.98
N VAL A 154 -0.30 -2.49 -18.17
CA VAL A 154 -0.48 -3.87 -17.72
C VAL A 154 -0.79 -3.86 -16.24
N GLY A 155 -1.91 -4.46 -15.86
CA GLY A 155 -2.38 -4.37 -14.48
C GLY A 155 -3.53 -5.30 -14.15
N THR A 156 -4.02 -5.16 -12.92
CA THR A 156 -5.19 -5.87 -12.40
C THR A 156 -6.09 -4.93 -11.63
N PHE A 157 -7.37 -5.30 -11.54
CA PHE A 157 -8.29 -4.72 -10.56
C PHE A 157 -8.47 -5.72 -9.42
N LEU A 158 -7.76 -5.50 -8.31
CA LEU A 158 -7.87 -6.30 -7.09
C LEU A 158 -8.03 -5.35 -5.90
N PRO A 159 -9.24 -5.24 -5.32
CA PRO A 159 -9.44 -4.53 -4.06
C PRO A 159 -8.61 -5.17 -2.93
N PRO A 160 -7.89 -4.38 -2.11
CA PRO A 160 -7.18 -4.91 -0.96
C PRO A 160 -8.16 -5.38 0.13
N ALA A 161 -7.66 -6.18 1.07
CA ALA A 161 -8.40 -6.53 2.29
C ALA A 161 -8.54 -5.33 3.24
N GLY A 162 -7.64 -4.35 3.12
CA GLY A 162 -7.68 -3.08 3.82
C GLY A 162 -6.47 -2.22 3.47
N VAL A 163 -6.55 -0.95 3.82
CA VAL A 163 -5.45 0.03 3.66
C VAL A 163 -5.19 0.67 5.02
N LEU A 164 -3.93 0.69 5.46
CA LEU A 164 -3.51 1.33 6.72
C LEU A 164 -2.62 2.54 6.43
N CYS A 165 -3.17 3.73 6.61
CA CYS A 165 -2.46 5.00 6.44
C CYS A 165 -1.92 5.45 7.81
N GLU A 166 -0.70 5.02 8.13
CA GLU A 166 0.03 5.41 9.34
C GLU A 166 0.61 6.83 9.17
N LEU A 167 -0.01 7.80 9.84
CA LEU A 167 0.33 9.21 9.68
C LEU A 167 1.76 9.53 10.14
N SER A 168 2.31 8.79 11.11
CA SER A 168 3.70 9.02 11.55
C SER A 168 4.75 8.72 10.49
N THR A 169 4.39 8.00 9.40
CA THR A 169 5.31 7.81 8.27
C THR A 169 5.51 9.08 7.45
N LEU A 170 4.63 10.08 7.59
CA LEU A 170 4.72 11.35 6.87
C LEU A 170 5.76 12.31 7.49
N ASP A 171 6.06 12.17 8.78
CA ASP A 171 6.98 13.05 9.52
C ASP A 171 8.40 13.09 8.92
N GLY A 172 8.85 11.99 8.32
CA GLY A 172 10.17 11.85 7.69
C GLY A 172 10.20 12.12 6.19
N MET A 173 9.08 12.52 5.58
CA MET A 173 8.95 12.61 4.13
C MET A 173 9.65 13.85 3.57
N PRO A 174 10.35 13.74 2.42
CA PRO A 174 10.82 14.92 1.70
C PRO A 174 9.67 15.86 1.36
N ARG A 175 9.83 17.16 1.63
CA ARG A 175 8.78 18.18 1.37
C ARG A 175 8.24 18.13 -0.06
N GLN A 176 9.09 17.84 -1.04
CA GLN A 176 8.70 17.72 -2.45
C GLN A 176 7.68 16.58 -2.69
N ASP A 177 7.84 15.44 -2.01
CA ASP A 177 6.95 14.29 -2.14
C ASP A 177 5.62 14.54 -1.42
N TYR A 178 5.67 15.26 -0.30
CA TYR A 178 4.46 15.73 0.40
C TYR A 178 3.66 16.71 -0.48
N VAL A 179 4.32 17.71 -1.06
CA VAL A 179 3.68 18.68 -1.98
C VAL A 179 3.11 17.99 -3.22
N ALA A 180 3.80 16.97 -3.76
CA ALA A 180 3.26 16.18 -4.87
C ALA A 180 1.96 15.46 -4.46
N GLY A 181 1.88 14.92 -3.24
CA GLY A 181 0.64 14.35 -2.70
C GLY A 181 -0.48 15.37 -2.49
N LEU A 182 -0.15 16.58 -2.01
CA LEU A 182 -1.13 17.66 -1.84
C LEU A 182 -1.82 18.04 -3.16
N ALA A 183 -1.13 17.94 -4.29
CA ALA A 183 -1.73 18.21 -5.60
C ALA A 183 -2.96 17.31 -5.88
N GLU A 184 -2.90 16.03 -5.48
CA GLU A 184 -4.02 15.10 -5.65
C GLU A 184 -5.17 15.38 -4.66
N ILE A 185 -4.87 15.87 -3.46
CA ILE A 185 -5.88 16.33 -2.50
C ILE A 185 -6.60 17.57 -3.06
N ILE A 186 -5.85 18.55 -3.55
CA ILE A 186 -6.39 19.77 -4.19
C ILE A 186 -7.26 19.40 -5.39
N LYS A 187 -6.81 18.44 -6.23
CA LYS A 187 -7.63 17.89 -7.32
C LYS A 187 -8.97 17.40 -6.79
N GLY A 188 -8.98 16.61 -5.71
CA GLY A 188 -10.20 16.15 -5.04
C GLY A 188 -11.14 17.30 -4.64
N GLY A 189 -10.55 18.39 -4.14
CA GLY A 189 -11.30 19.60 -3.79
C GLY A 189 -12.00 20.26 -4.98
N PHE A 190 -11.33 20.36 -6.12
CA PHE A 190 -11.92 20.94 -7.34
C PHE A 190 -12.99 20.06 -7.98
N ILE A 191 -12.83 18.73 -7.96
CA ILE A 191 -13.71 17.83 -8.72
C ILE A 191 -14.88 17.27 -7.92
N ALA A 192 -14.81 17.28 -6.58
CA ALA A 192 -15.79 16.58 -5.74
C ALA A 192 -16.20 17.33 -4.47
N ASP A 193 -15.25 17.92 -3.72
CA ASP A 193 -15.56 18.51 -2.41
C ASP A 193 -14.80 19.82 -2.13
N PRO A 194 -15.38 20.99 -2.45
CA PRO A 194 -14.73 22.29 -2.26
C PRO A 194 -14.32 22.60 -0.81
N GLU A 195 -14.86 21.88 0.18
CA GLU A 195 -14.45 22.02 1.58
C GLU A 195 -12.96 21.69 1.76
N ILE A 196 -12.42 20.75 0.98
CA ILE A 196 -10.99 20.43 0.97
C ILE A 196 -10.17 21.68 0.60
N LEU A 197 -10.61 22.45 -0.40
CA LEU A 197 -9.92 23.66 -0.83
C LEU A 197 -9.95 24.71 0.28
N ARG A 198 -11.12 24.90 0.93
CA ARG A 198 -11.26 25.83 2.06
C ARG A 198 -10.30 25.48 3.20
N LEU A 199 -10.21 24.19 3.57
CA LEU A 199 -9.32 23.74 4.63
C LEU A 199 -7.84 23.98 4.29
N ILE A 200 -7.44 23.76 3.04
CA ILE A 200 -6.06 24.05 2.59
C ILE A 200 -5.77 25.56 2.58
N GLU A 201 -6.73 26.38 2.16
CA GLU A 201 -6.58 27.85 2.15
C GLU A 201 -6.52 28.44 3.56
N GLU A 202 -7.18 27.82 4.54
CA GLU A 202 -7.15 28.25 5.94
C GLU A 202 -5.84 27.94 6.66
N ASP A 203 -5.16 26.86 6.29
CA ASP A 203 -3.86 26.51 6.84
C ASP A 203 -2.91 25.95 5.76
N PRO A 204 -2.35 26.81 4.90
CA PRO A 204 -1.49 26.38 3.79
C PRO A 204 -0.12 25.84 4.21
N GLU A 205 0.24 25.94 5.50
CA GLU A 205 1.52 25.46 6.06
C GLU A 205 1.35 24.22 6.97
N ALA A 206 0.13 23.68 7.10
CA ALA A 206 -0.16 22.45 7.86
C ALA A 206 0.45 21.17 7.29
#